data_AF-M1Z282-F1
#
_entry.id   AF-M1Z282-F1
#
_cell.length_a   1.000
_cell.length_b   1.000
_cell.length_c   1.000
_cell.angle_alpha   90.00
_cell.angle_beta   90.00
_cell.angle_gamma   90.00
#
_symmetry.space_group_name_H-M   'P 1'
#
loop_
_entity.id
_entity.type
_entity.pdbx_description
1 polymer ?
#
loop_
_entity_poly.entity_id
_entity_poly.type
_entity_poly.pdbx_seq_one_letter_code
_entity_poly.pdbx_strand_id
1 'polypeptide(L)'
;MWTRFRNSILFKALVSFGVGVGCLLLLEGGLRLGGFGDQFEFVITGTRPQDEGKVSLNTQYVALHYFQHLPVNIRDLFTDQPWYEDTEFSRKKQPGVYRIFMVGASTTRGFPYTDRRISYSGLLQGILNDVLPGRRVEVINAGYDALSSFGVLDLTSQLMDYEPDLLIVYSGHNEFIGHFGVNSAVNYGQNREVIRLATFLFHSRVYLALERASLWLKSRDREKATRESQVNLFRAMLSRENMVWDEPLHAEAERNYKANLKDLVQKANKRGIQVLLLTLVSNLRDFSPIRSGFSETISAGSRTLILESAKRGRDALKEEQYEKALKHFQAAHQQDEQYAEAHYGIARAYDQLNQMDKARFHYLQAREHDRLHLRACLRFHQIVKDVGAEEGGMVLDLAPRFERVSAKGLPGEGLFLEHVHPNINGHMVIADSIARFLAKQNLIASGDQWKWDRLRPAREYVLQAGFDQSQYLNAQYTIGRLYLEFPFYKCEKGVAVLEEIGKAKAERSSIDNCFQISRKENSNHVD
;
A
#
# COMPACT_ATOMS: atom_id res chain seq x y z
N MET A 1 -28.63 49.90 -15.74
CA MET A 1 -27.48 48.96 -15.73
C MET A 1 -27.94 47.51 -15.56
N TRP A 2 -28.77 47.21 -14.56
CA TRP A 2 -29.30 45.86 -14.28
C TRP A 2 -30.18 45.25 -15.42
N THR A 3 -31.02 46.05 -16.07
CA THR A 3 -31.83 45.64 -17.24
C THR A 3 -31.00 45.29 -18.47
N ARG A 4 -29.85 45.96 -18.68
CA ARG A 4 -28.89 45.64 -19.75
C ARG A 4 -28.13 44.34 -19.44
N PHE A 5 -27.78 44.11 -18.18
CA PHE A 5 -27.17 42.86 -17.74
C PHE A 5 -28.11 41.67 -17.92
N ARG A 6 -29.40 41.80 -17.54
CA ARG A 6 -30.42 40.74 -17.67
C ARG A 6 -30.68 40.29 -19.12
N ASN A 7 -30.48 41.17 -20.09
CA ASN A 7 -30.64 40.85 -21.51
C ASN A 7 -29.32 40.41 -22.18
N SER A 8 -28.21 40.39 -21.45
CA SER A 8 -26.92 39.95 -21.98
C SER A 8 -26.89 38.44 -22.23
N ILE A 9 -26.08 38.02 -23.21
CA ILE A 9 -25.78 36.61 -23.48
C ILE A 9 -25.21 35.94 -22.23
N LEU A 10 -24.37 36.65 -21.48
CA LEU A 10 -23.78 36.17 -20.23
C LEU A 10 -24.83 35.83 -19.18
N PHE A 11 -25.83 36.69 -18.97
CA PHE A 11 -26.91 36.41 -18.02
C PHE A 11 -27.74 35.20 -18.43
N LYS A 12 -28.10 35.08 -19.72
CA LYS A 12 -28.83 33.92 -20.23
C LYS A 12 -28.02 32.63 -20.06
N ALA A 13 -26.72 32.66 -20.34
CA ALA A 13 -25.82 31.51 -20.14
C ALA A 13 -25.74 31.11 -18.65
N LEU A 14 -25.62 32.08 -17.74
CA LEU A 14 -25.61 31.81 -16.29
C LEU A 14 -26.93 31.20 -15.80
N VAL A 15 -28.07 31.70 -16.28
CA VAL A 15 -29.39 31.13 -15.95
C VAL A 15 -29.52 29.71 -16.49
N SER A 16 -29.16 29.46 -17.75
CA SER A 16 -29.20 28.11 -18.34
C SER A 16 -28.28 27.14 -17.61
N PHE A 17 -27.07 27.56 -17.25
CA PHE A 17 -26.14 26.78 -16.43
C PHE A 17 -26.74 26.47 -15.05
N GLY A 18 -27.31 27.47 -14.38
CA GLY A 18 -27.96 27.30 -13.08
C GLY A 18 -29.16 26.36 -13.12
N VAL A 19 -30.00 26.43 -14.15
CA VAL A 19 -31.11 25.48 -14.37
C VAL A 19 -30.58 24.07 -14.59
N GLY A 20 -29.54 23.89 -15.39
CA GLY A 20 -28.90 22.58 -15.62
C GLY A 20 -28.37 21.95 -14.33
N VAL A 21 -27.63 22.73 -13.53
CA VAL A 21 -27.15 22.29 -12.21
C VAL A 21 -28.32 21.96 -11.28
N GLY A 22 -29.37 22.80 -11.26
CA GLY A 22 -30.58 22.55 -10.47
C GLY A 22 -31.25 21.23 -10.81
N CYS A 23 -31.38 20.90 -12.10
CA CYS A 23 -31.93 19.61 -12.53
C CYS A 23 -31.06 18.42 -12.09
N LEU A 24 -29.73 18.54 -12.17
CA LEU A 24 -28.82 17.48 -11.71
C LEU A 24 -28.92 17.27 -10.20
N LEU A 25 -29.03 18.34 -9.41
CA LEU A 25 -29.21 18.26 -7.96
C LEU A 25 -30.55 17.63 -7.57
N LEU A 26 -31.63 17.95 -8.30
CA LEU A 26 -32.93 17.32 -8.10
C LEU A 26 -32.90 15.83 -8.44
N LEU A 27 -32.24 15.45 -9.54
CA LEU A 27 -32.07 14.05 -9.91
C LEU A 27 -31.23 13.29 -8.88
N GLU A 28 -30.11 13.87 -8.44
CA GLU A 28 -29.27 13.33 -7.37
C GLU A 28 -30.09 13.12 -6.09
N GLY A 29 -30.87 14.12 -5.68
CA GLY A 29 -31.76 14.02 -4.53
C GLY A 29 -32.83 12.93 -4.68
N GLY A 30 -33.45 12.83 -5.86
CA GLY A 30 -34.42 11.78 -6.17
C GLY A 30 -33.81 10.37 -6.12
N LEU A 31 -32.61 10.19 -6.68
CA LEU A 31 -31.89 8.91 -6.64
C LEU A 31 -31.52 8.51 -5.21
N ARG A 32 -31.03 9.46 -4.40
CA ARG A 32 -30.70 9.22 -2.98
C ARG A 32 -31.94 8.87 -2.15
N LEU A 33 -33.05 9.61 -2.32
CA LEU A 33 -34.30 9.31 -1.63
C LEU A 33 -34.88 7.95 -2.02
N GLY A 34 -34.66 7.53 -3.26
CA GLY A 34 -35.01 6.20 -3.75
C GLY A 34 -34.05 5.07 -3.32
N GLY A 35 -33.00 5.37 -2.54
CA GLY A 35 -31.98 4.40 -2.11
C GLY A 35 -31.10 3.86 -3.24
N PHE A 36 -31.09 4.53 -4.40
CA PHE A 36 -30.27 4.08 -5.53
C PHE A 36 -28.80 4.23 -5.18
N GLY A 37 -28.09 3.10 -5.11
CA GLY A 37 -26.65 3.04 -4.96
C GLY A 37 -26.14 2.93 -3.53
N ASP A 38 -27.01 2.76 -2.54
CA ASP A 38 -26.63 2.63 -1.13
C ASP A 38 -25.71 1.41 -0.88
N GLN A 39 -25.93 0.32 -1.64
CA GLN A 39 -25.05 -0.85 -1.64
C GLN A 39 -23.64 -0.59 -2.21
N PHE A 40 -23.43 0.56 -2.83
CA PHE A 40 -22.16 1.01 -3.39
C PHE A 40 -21.57 2.17 -2.59
N GLU A 41 -22.00 2.42 -1.36
CA GLU A 41 -21.27 3.32 -0.46
C GLU A 41 -20.05 2.62 0.12
N PHE A 42 -19.03 3.39 0.48
CA PHE A 42 -17.81 2.83 1.06
C PHE A 42 -18.06 2.25 2.46
N VAL A 43 -18.96 2.86 3.24
CA VAL A 43 -19.37 2.36 4.55
C VAL A 43 -20.85 2.00 4.47
N ILE A 44 -21.17 0.73 4.68
CA ILE A 44 -22.53 0.19 4.53
C ILE A 44 -23.06 -0.28 5.89
N THR A 45 -24.37 -0.23 6.07
CA THR A 45 -25.01 -0.76 7.28
C THR A 45 -25.13 -2.28 7.19
N GLY A 46 -24.89 -2.98 8.30
CA GLY A 46 -25.10 -4.42 8.37
C GLY A 46 -26.54 -4.79 8.05
N THR A 47 -26.75 -5.89 7.34
CA THR A 47 -28.07 -6.29 6.84
C THR A 47 -28.77 -7.31 7.74
N ARG A 48 -28.08 -7.83 8.77
CA ARG A 48 -28.65 -8.81 9.69
C ARG A 48 -29.15 -8.12 10.97
N PRO A 49 -30.19 -8.65 11.64
CA PRO A 49 -30.70 -8.08 12.90
C PRO A 49 -29.63 -7.95 13.99
N GLN A 50 -28.66 -8.86 14.04
CA GLN A 50 -27.52 -8.77 14.98
C GLN A 50 -26.52 -7.63 14.69
N ASP A 51 -26.66 -6.96 13.54
CA ASP A 51 -25.77 -5.88 13.10
C ASP A 51 -26.40 -4.50 13.33
N GLU A 52 -27.52 -4.42 14.07
CA GLU A 52 -28.19 -3.15 14.36
C GLU A 52 -27.22 -2.17 15.05
N GLY A 53 -27.01 -1.01 14.41
CA GLY A 53 -26.07 0.01 14.88
C GLY A 53 -24.60 -0.21 14.48
N LYS A 54 -24.28 -1.27 13.75
CA LYS A 54 -22.96 -1.52 13.15
C LYS A 54 -22.91 -1.15 11.66
N VAL A 55 -21.70 -0.88 11.20
CA VAL A 55 -21.36 -0.66 9.80
C VAL A 55 -20.15 -1.50 9.42
N SER A 56 -20.00 -1.77 8.13
CA SER A 56 -18.88 -2.50 7.54
C SER A 56 -18.26 -1.69 6.40
N LEU A 57 -16.98 -1.92 6.15
CA LEU A 57 -16.30 -1.34 4.99
C LEU A 57 -16.59 -2.17 3.73
N ASN A 58 -16.97 -1.50 2.65
CA ASN A 58 -17.41 -2.12 1.41
C ASN A 58 -16.27 -2.23 0.41
N THR A 59 -15.76 -3.43 0.20
CA THR A 59 -14.69 -3.70 -0.79
C THR A 59 -15.15 -3.43 -2.23
N GLN A 60 -16.44 -3.60 -2.51
CA GLN A 60 -16.98 -3.33 -3.85
C GLN A 60 -16.83 -1.86 -4.23
N TYR A 61 -16.89 -0.95 -3.25
CA TYR A 61 -16.68 0.47 -3.49
C TYR A 61 -15.35 0.72 -4.20
N VAL A 62 -14.26 0.18 -3.65
CA VAL A 62 -12.90 0.32 -4.17
C VAL A 62 -12.80 -0.30 -5.56
N ALA A 63 -13.33 -1.52 -5.70
CA ALA A 63 -13.30 -2.28 -6.94
C ALA A 63 -14.03 -1.57 -8.09
N LEU A 64 -15.20 -1.01 -7.79
CA LEU A 64 -16.01 -0.28 -8.75
C LEU A 64 -15.32 1.05 -9.07
N HIS A 65 -15.21 1.94 -8.09
CA HIS A 65 -14.83 3.32 -8.35
C HIS A 65 -13.38 3.49 -8.84
N TYR A 66 -12.45 2.63 -8.44
CA TYR A 66 -11.05 2.80 -8.81
C TYR A 66 -10.54 1.81 -9.85
N PHE A 67 -11.22 0.68 -10.09
CA PHE A 67 -10.66 -0.39 -10.93
C PHE A 67 -11.60 -0.94 -12.01
N GLN A 68 -12.86 -0.49 -12.09
CA GLN A 68 -13.83 -1.08 -13.01
C GLN A 68 -13.54 -0.89 -14.50
N HIS A 69 -12.67 0.05 -14.85
CA HIS A 69 -12.25 0.30 -16.23
C HIS A 69 -11.09 -0.58 -16.68
N LEU A 70 -10.47 -1.33 -15.76
CA LEU A 70 -9.39 -2.24 -16.12
C LEU A 70 -9.93 -3.44 -16.92
N PRO A 71 -9.17 -3.94 -17.91
CA PRO A 71 -9.53 -5.13 -18.70
C PRO A 71 -9.23 -6.42 -17.92
N VAL A 72 -9.61 -6.45 -16.65
CA VAL A 72 -9.44 -7.59 -15.74
C VAL A 72 -10.78 -7.90 -15.10
N ASN A 73 -10.98 -9.17 -14.75
CA ASN A 73 -12.15 -9.53 -13.99
C ASN A 73 -12.00 -8.93 -12.58
N ILE A 74 -12.89 -8.01 -12.23
CA ILE A 74 -12.88 -7.34 -10.93
C ILE A 74 -12.99 -8.35 -9.77
N ARG A 75 -13.64 -9.51 -10.00
CA ARG A 75 -13.66 -10.63 -9.03
C ARG A 75 -12.27 -11.19 -8.76
N ASP A 76 -11.39 -11.14 -9.74
CA ASP A 76 -10.01 -11.63 -9.65
C ASP A 76 -9.07 -10.60 -8.99
N LEU A 77 -9.52 -9.35 -8.80
CA LEU A 77 -8.78 -8.32 -8.05
C LEU A 77 -8.95 -8.42 -6.54
N PHE A 78 -10.02 -9.08 -6.10
CA PHE A 78 -10.39 -9.21 -4.69
C PHE A 78 -10.76 -10.68 -4.36
N THR A 79 -10.08 -11.63 -5.02
CA THR A 79 -10.39 -13.08 -5.05
C THR A 79 -10.81 -13.66 -3.71
N ASP A 80 -11.87 -14.49 -3.76
CA ASP A 80 -12.35 -15.44 -2.74
C ASP A 80 -12.84 -14.88 -1.39
N GLN A 81 -12.94 -13.57 -1.23
CA GLN A 81 -13.57 -12.99 -0.04
C GLN A 81 -15.07 -12.79 -0.26
N PRO A 82 -15.92 -13.01 0.76
CA PRO A 82 -17.28 -12.50 0.73
C PRO A 82 -17.23 -11.02 0.36
N TRP A 83 -18.20 -10.57 -0.43
CA TRP A 83 -18.29 -9.20 -0.94
C TRP A 83 -18.47 -8.10 0.13
N TYR A 84 -18.39 -8.49 1.40
CA TYR A 84 -18.35 -7.65 2.58
C TYR A 84 -17.14 -8.11 3.39
N GLU A 85 -16.24 -7.18 3.72
CA GLU A 85 -15.16 -7.50 4.65
C GLU A 85 -15.68 -7.60 6.08
N ASP A 86 -15.12 -8.52 6.87
CA ASP A 86 -15.40 -8.72 8.30
C ASP A 86 -14.98 -7.53 9.20
N THR A 87 -14.65 -6.38 8.61
CA THR A 87 -14.27 -5.18 9.36
C THR A 87 -15.53 -4.41 9.76
N GLU A 88 -16.19 -4.92 10.79
CA GLU A 88 -17.36 -4.29 11.41
C GLU A 88 -16.94 -3.35 12.55
N PHE A 89 -17.65 -2.22 12.68
CA PHE A 89 -17.52 -1.32 13.82
C PHE A 89 -18.82 -0.58 14.09
N SER A 90 -18.96 -0.01 15.30
CA SER A 90 -20.18 0.74 15.65
C SER A 90 -20.26 2.04 14.86
N ARG A 91 -21.42 2.31 14.23
CA ARG A 91 -21.66 3.52 13.44
C ARG A 91 -21.40 4.79 14.23
N LYS A 92 -21.92 4.84 15.46
CA LYS A 92 -21.63 5.89 16.45
C LYS A 92 -20.61 5.36 17.45
N LYS A 93 -19.61 6.16 17.79
CA LYS A 93 -18.60 5.78 18.77
C LYS A 93 -19.23 5.73 20.17
N GLN A 94 -19.05 4.61 20.87
CA GLN A 94 -19.56 4.46 22.22
C GLN A 94 -18.72 5.28 23.22
N PRO A 95 -19.31 5.82 24.31
CA PRO A 95 -18.55 6.53 25.33
C PRO A 95 -17.39 5.71 25.90
N GLY A 96 -16.21 6.33 26.02
CA GLY A 96 -15.00 5.69 26.56
C GLY A 96 -14.28 4.72 25.62
N VAL A 97 -14.72 4.62 24.35
CA VAL A 97 -13.97 3.92 23.30
C VAL A 97 -13.00 4.89 22.64
N TYR A 98 -11.75 4.45 22.47
CA TYR A 98 -10.76 5.12 21.64
C TYR A 98 -10.71 4.44 20.27
N ARG A 99 -10.99 5.17 19.20
CA ARG A 99 -11.16 4.63 17.84
C ARG A 99 -10.00 5.02 16.93
N ILE A 100 -9.37 4.01 16.35
CA ILE A 100 -8.23 4.14 15.45
C ILE A 100 -8.62 3.58 14.07
N PHE A 101 -8.50 4.37 13.00
CA PHE A 101 -8.49 3.81 11.64
C PHE A 101 -7.06 3.68 11.13
N MET A 102 -6.72 2.47 10.66
CA MET A 102 -5.50 2.18 9.93
C MET A 102 -5.78 2.34 8.44
N VAL A 103 -5.23 3.36 7.80
CA VAL A 103 -5.49 3.68 6.39
C VAL A 103 -4.23 3.53 5.56
N GLY A 104 -4.38 3.01 4.35
CA GLY A 104 -3.25 2.75 3.47
C GLY A 104 -3.60 1.79 2.34
N ALA A 105 -2.58 1.07 1.87
CA ALA A 105 -2.71 0.19 0.72
C ALA A 105 -2.70 -1.32 1.10
N SER A 106 -2.20 -2.18 0.21
CA SER A 106 -2.10 -3.62 0.39
C SER A 106 -1.28 -4.04 1.62
N THR A 107 -0.21 -3.31 1.95
CA THR A 107 0.55 -3.52 3.18
C THR A 107 -0.31 -3.32 4.43
N THR A 108 -1.18 -2.30 4.43
CA THR A 108 -2.12 -2.03 5.54
C THR A 108 -3.21 -3.07 5.60
N ARG A 109 -3.76 -3.47 4.45
CA ARG A 109 -4.74 -4.57 4.38
C ARG A 109 -4.18 -5.86 4.99
N GLY A 110 -2.89 -6.11 4.80
CA GLY A 110 -2.23 -7.35 5.21
C GLY A 110 -2.03 -8.34 4.06
N PHE A 111 -1.95 -7.87 2.81
CA PHE A 111 -1.60 -8.75 1.69
C PHE A 111 -0.31 -9.53 2.00
N PRO A 112 -0.26 -10.84 1.70
CA PRO A 112 -1.25 -11.68 1.00
C PRO A 112 -2.23 -12.40 1.94
N TYR A 113 -2.20 -12.12 3.23
CA TYR A 113 -3.09 -12.75 4.19
C TYR A 113 -4.55 -12.32 3.91
N THR A 114 -5.45 -13.30 3.92
CA THR A 114 -6.87 -13.06 3.67
C THR A 114 -7.56 -12.46 4.90
N ASP A 115 -7.15 -12.89 6.09
CA ASP A 115 -7.68 -12.37 7.35
C ASP A 115 -6.91 -11.13 7.81
N ARG A 116 -7.61 -9.99 7.87
CA ARG A 116 -7.06 -8.70 8.31
C ARG A 116 -6.53 -8.74 9.75
N ARG A 117 -6.93 -9.71 10.57
CA ARG A 117 -6.44 -9.88 11.95
C ARG A 117 -4.94 -10.26 12.00
N ILE A 118 -4.40 -10.82 10.92
CA ILE A 118 -2.97 -11.19 10.80
C ILE A 118 -2.11 -9.98 10.43
N SER A 119 -2.71 -8.95 9.83
CA SER A 119 -2.02 -7.70 9.51
C SER A 119 -1.55 -6.98 10.78
N TYR A 120 -0.65 -6.02 10.63
CA TYR A 120 -0.18 -5.20 11.75
C TYR A 120 -1.33 -4.43 12.45
N SER A 121 -2.45 -4.20 11.76
CA SER A 121 -3.66 -3.61 12.36
C SER A 121 -4.31 -4.55 13.38
N GLY A 122 -4.47 -5.83 13.01
CA GLY A 122 -5.07 -6.83 13.88
C GLY A 122 -4.15 -7.22 15.03
N LEU A 123 -2.84 -7.34 14.75
CA LEU A 123 -1.85 -7.55 15.79
C LEU A 123 -1.79 -6.37 16.77
N LEU A 124 -1.91 -5.13 16.29
CA LEU A 124 -2.01 -3.95 17.16
C LEU A 124 -3.26 -4.02 18.06
N GLN A 125 -4.42 -4.42 17.54
CA GLN A 125 -5.63 -4.63 18.36
C GLN A 125 -5.35 -5.63 19.50
N GLY A 126 -4.71 -6.75 19.18
CA GLY A 126 -4.33 -7.77 20.16
C GLY A 126 -3.38 -7.23 21.23
N ILE A 127 -2.33 -6.52 20.82
CA ILE A 127 -1.36 -5.88 21.73
C ILE A 127 -2.09 -4.92 22.67
N LEU A 128 -2.90 -3.99 22.12
CA LEU A 128 -3.59 -2.98 22.92
C LEU A 128 -4.59 -3.58 23.90
N ASN A 129 -5.29 -4.66 23.53
CA ASN A 129 -6.18 -5.38 24.45
C ASN A 129 -5.44 -5.92 25.70
N ASP A 130 -4.20 -6.38 25.52
CA ASP A 130 -3.41 -6.94 26.61
C ASP A 130 -2.73 -5.87 27.45
N VAL A 131 -2.12 -4.86 26.80
CA VAL A 131 -1.32 -3.83 27.50
C VAL A 131 -2.16 -2.67 28.01
N LEU A 132 -3.44 -2.54 27.59
CA LEU A 132 -4.38 -1.54 28.10
C LEU A 132 -5.72 -2.19 28.51
N PRO A 133 -5.73 -3.11 29.48
CA PRO A 133 -6.94 -3.88 29.84
C PRO A 133 -8.09 -3.02 30.40
N GLY A 134 -7.79 -1.79 30.86
CA GLY A 134 -8.77 -0.83 31.35
C GLY A 134 -9.30 0.14 30.30
N ARG A 135 -8.87 0.04 29.04
CA ARG A 135 -9.32 0.90 27.93
C ARG A 135 -9.97 0.05 26.85
N ARG A 136 -11.05 0.58 26.27
CA ARG A 136 -11.66 -0.01 25.08
C ARG A 136 -11.06 0.70 23.87
N VAL A 137 -10.27 -0.03 23.09
CA VAL A 137 -9.69 0.48 21.84
C VAL A 137 -10.27 -0.30 20.68
N GLU A 138 -10.73 0.41 19.66
CA GLU A 138 -11.15 -0.16 18.37
C GLU A 138 -10.09 0.18 17.32
N VAL A 139 -9.45 -0.82 16.73
CA VAL A 139 -8.51 -0.67 15.62
C VAL A 139 -9.16 -1.20 14.36
N ILE A 140 -9.58 -0.30 13.48
CA ILE A 140 -10.28 -0.61 12.24
C ILE A 140 -9.30 -0.58 11.07
N ASN A 141 -9.15 -1.71 10.37
CA ASN A 141 -8.30 -1.80 9.19
C ASN A 141 -9.05 -1.34 7.93
N ALA A 142 -8.66 -0.20 7.38
CA ALA A 142 -9.19 0.38 6.15
C ALA A 142 -8.12 0.46 5.03
N GLY A 143 -7.18 -0.49 4.99
CA GLY A 143 -6.24 -0.63 3.87
C GLY A 143 -6.84 -1.34 2.67
N TYR A 144 -6.48 -0.95 1.44
CA TYR A 144 -6.94 -1.61 0.21
C TYR A 144 -5.86 -1.74 -0.86
N ASP A 145 -5.93 -2.81 -1.64
CA ASP A 145 -4.87 -3.14 -2.59
C ASP A 145 -4.72 -2.07 -3.68
N ALA A 146 -3.46 -1.83 -4.07
CA ALA A 146 -3.06 -0.91 -5.13
C ALA A 146 -3.52 0.56 -5.00
N LEU A 147 -3.93 1.00 -3.80
CA LEU A 147 -4.22 2.41 -3.57
C LEU A 147 -2.96 3.28 -3.54
N SER A 148 -2.95 4.36 -4.34
CA SER A 148 -2.10 5.53 -4.17
C SER A 148 -2.71 6.51 -3.13
N SER A 149 -2.02 7.61 -2.85
CA SER A 149 -2.45 8.66 -1.93
C SER A 149 -3.76 9.33 -2.30
N PHE A 150 -4.18 9.28 -3.56
CA PHE A 150 -5.48 9.81 -4.00
C PHE A 150 -6.65 9.05 -3.35
N GLY A 151 -6.67 7.73 -3.49
CA GLY A 151 -7.70 6.87 -2.89
C GLY A 151 -7.56 6.80 -1.38
N VAL A 152 -6.33 6.81 -0.84
CA VAL A 152 -6.15 6.92 0.62
C VAL A 152 -6.76 8.22 1.15
N LEU A 153 -6.55 9.36 0.49
CA LEU A 153 -7.17 10.63 0.88
C LEU A 153 -8.69 10.58 0.77
N ASP A 154 -9.23 9.99 -0.30
CA ASP A 154 -10.67 9.90 -0.53
C ASP A 154 -11.37 9.02 0.53
N LEU A 155 -10.93 7.77 0.68
CA LEU A 155 -11.49 6.83 1.64
C LEU A 155 -11.34 7.37 3.07
N THR A 156 -10.18 7.91 3.43
CA THR A 156 -9.98 8.49 4.77
C THR A 156 -10.92 9.68 5.01
N SER A 157 -11.17 10.51 4.00
CA SER A 157 -12.09 11.66 4.13
C SER A 157 -13.51 11.23 4.52
N GLN A 158 -13.96 10.07 4.02
CA GLN A 158 -15.26 9.46 4.35
C GLN A 158 -15.24 8.84 5.76
N LEU A 159 -14.13 8.21 6.17
CA LEU A 159 -14.00 7.60 7.51
C LEU A 159 -13.96 8.63 8.64
N MET A 160 -13.57 9.87 8.37
CA MET A 160 -13.56 10.96 9.36
C MET A 160 -14.95 11.27 9.93
N ASP A 161 -16.03 10.89 9.23
CA ASP A 161 -17.41 11.08 9.71
C ASP A 161 -17.83 10.01 10.75
N TYR A 162 -16.96 9.03 11.01
CA TYR A 162 -17.18 7.94 11.98
C TYR A 162 -16.38 8.12 13.28
N GLU A 163 -16.15 9.38 13.64
CA GLU A 163 -15.63 9.83 14.95
C GLU A 163 -14.28 9.20 15.39
N PRO A 164 -13.26 9.06 14.52
CA PRO A 164 -11.97 8.57 14.98
C PRO A 164 -11.30 9.51 15.96
N ASP A 165 -10.57 8.93 16.91
CA ASP A 165 -9.62 9.67 17.74
C ASP A 165 -8.26 9.79 17.04
N LEU A 166 -7.89 8.75 16.29
CA LEU A 166 -6.60 8.67 15.60
C LEU A 166 -6.73 8.03 14.20
N LEU A 167 -6.06 8.64 13.24
CA LEU A 167 -5.79 8.07 11.92
C LEU A 167 -4.32 7.66 11.84
N ILE A 168 -4.03 6.40 11.51
CA ILE A 168 -2.66 5.94 11.26
C ILE A 168 -2.50 5.63 9.77
N VAL A 169 -1.61 6.36 9.10
CA VAL A 169 -1.47 6.35 7.64
C VAL A 169 -0.17 5.65 7.24
N TYR A 170 -0.26 4.56 6.46
CA TYR A 170 0.87 3.90 5.80
C TYR A 170 0.61 3.85 4.28
N SER A 171 1.15 4.81 3.54
CA SER A 171 0.91 4.93 2.08
C SER A 171 2.12 5.52 1.36
N GLY A 172 2.33 5.12 0.10
CA GLY A 172 3.33 5.71 -0.79
C GLY A 172 4.06 4.74 -1.72
N HIS A 173 3.93 3.42 -1.53
CA HIS A 173 4.51 2.43 -2.47
C HIS A 173 3.87 2.48 -3.87
N ASN A 174 2.63 2.97 -3.96
CA ASN A 174 1.81 2.89 -5.17
C ASN A 174 1.65 4.23 -5.90
N GLU A 175 2.47 5.24 -5.62
CA GLU A 175 2.31 6.59 -6.21
C GLU A 175 2.63 6.63 -7.70
N PHE A 176 3.39 5.65 -8.20
CA PHE A 176 3.70 5.51 -9.61
C PHE A 176 2.67 4.64 -10.34
N ILE A 177 2.32 3.48 -9.79
CA ILE A 177 1.61 2.42 -10.53
C ILE A 177 0.23 2.14 -9.96
N GLY A 178 -0.07 2.53 -8.72
CA GLY A 178 -1.41 2.42 -8.13
C GLY A 178 -2.45 3.25 -8.88
N HIS A 179 -3.73 3.10 -8.53
CA HIS A 179 -4.80 3.89 -9.17
C HIS A 179 -4.45 5.40 -9.14
N PHE A 180 -4.64 6.10 -10.26
CA PHE A 180 -4.26 7.51 -10.45
C PHE A 180 -2.79 7.85 -10.23
N GLY A 181 -1.91 6.85 -10.07
CA GLY A 181 -0.48 7.04 -10.05
C GLY A 181 0.04 7.54 -11.40
N VAL A 182 1.23 8.15 -11.40
CA VAL A 182 1.74 8.88 -12.58
C VAL A 182 2.01 8.01 -13.82
N ASN A 183 2.13 6.70 -13.63
CA ASN A 183 2.27 5.69 -14.68
C ASN A 183 1.10 4.68 -14.70
N SER A 184 -0.01 5.00 -14.03
CA SER A 184 -1.19 4.14 -14.00
C SER A 184 -1.97 4.20 -15.31
N ALA A 185 -2.45 3.05 -15.79
CA ALA A 185 -3.45 2.97 -16.86
C ALA A 185 -4.84 3.44 -16.39
N VAL A 186 -5.10 3.39 -15.08
CA VAL A 186 -6.25 4.05 -14.46
C VAL A 186 -5.85 5.49 -14.16
N ASN A 187 -6.07 6.40 -15.10
CA ASN A 187 -5.81 7.83 -14.91
C ASN A 187 -6.86 8.69 -15.64
N TYR A 188 -7.05 9.92 -15.15
CA TYR A 188 -7.77 11.00 -15.85
C TYR A 188 -6.78 12.10 -16.25
N GLY A 189 -5.57 11.70 -16.64
CA GLY A 189 -4.39 12.57 -16.72
C GLY A 189 -3.65 12.69 -15.38
N GLN A 190 -2.70 13.62 -15.32
CA GLN A 190 -1.80 13.82 -14.17
C GLN A 190 -2.15 15.03 -13.30
N ASN A 191 -3.15 15.81 -13.69
CA ASN A 191 -3.55 16.99 -12.94
C ASN A 191 -4.33 16.58 -11.69
N ARG A 192 -3.78 16.89 -10.53
CA ARG A 192 -4.37 16.60 -9.23
C ARG A 192 -5.82 17.03 -9.09
N GLU A 193 -6.16 18.25 -9.51
CA GLU A 193 -7.50 18.81 -9.31
C GLU A 193 -8.53 18.15 -10.23
N VAL A 194 -8.12 17.70 -11.42
CA VAL A 194 -8.97 16.88 -12.29
C VAL A 194 -9.24 15.52 -11.65
N ILE A 195 -8.22 14.86 -11.10
CA ILE A 195 -8.38 13.57 -10.39
C ILE A 195 -9.32 13.74 -9.19
N ARG A 196 -9.18 14.83 -8.42
CA ARG A 196 -10.07 15.13 -7.29
C ARG A 196 -11.50 15.39 -7.72
N LEU A 197 -11.70 16.12 -8.81
CA LEU A 197 -13.03 16.33 -9.38
C LEU A 197 -13.66 15.00 -9.83
N ALA A 198 -12.91 14.15 -10.53
CA ALA A 198 -13.38 12.83 -10.94
C ALA A 198 -13.77 11.97 -9.72
N THR A 199 -12.92 11.96 -8.69
CA THR A 199 -13.16 11.23 -7.45
C THR A 199 -14.39 11.76 -6.70
N PHE A 200 -14.57 13.09 -6.66
CA PHE A 200 -15.78 13.69 -6.08
C PHE A 200 -17.05 13.29 -6.85
N LEU A 201 -16.98 13.21 -8.18
CA LEU A 201 -18.11 12.77 -9.01
C LEU A 201 -18.45 11.29 -8.78
N PHE A 202 -17.49 10.44 -8.38
CA PHE A 202 -17.79 9.05 -8.00
C PHE A 202 -18.78 8.92 -6.84
N HIS A 203 -18.89 9.94 -5.98
CA HIS A 203 -19.88 9.99 -4.90
C HIS A 203 -21.28 10.38 -5.36
N SER A 204 -21.47 10.80 -6.62
CA SER A 204 -22.78 11.17 -7.17
C SER A 204 -23.56 9.93 -7.60
N ARG A 205 -24.82 9.84 -7.18
CA ARG A 205 -25.77 8.83 -7.66
C ARG A 205 -26.07 9.02 -9.15
N VAL A 206 -26.10 10.25 -9.65
CA VAL A 206 -26.22 10.52 -11.08
C VAL A 206 -25.04 9.94 -11.85
N TYR A 207 -23.80 10.18 -11.39
CA TYR A 207 -22.61 9.61 -12.03
C TYR A 207 -22.66 8.08 -12.04
N LEU A 208 -22.98 7.47 -10.90
CA LEU A 208 -23.14 6.02 -10.78
C LEU A 208 -24.23 5.48 -11.73
N ALA A 209 -25.36 6.17 -11.87
CA ALA A 209 -26.42 5.78 -12.79
C ALA A 209 -25.96 5.82 -14.26
N LEU A 210 -25.25 6.89 -14.65
CA LEU A 210 -24.68 7.04 -16.00
C LEU A 210 -23.65 5.95 -16.30
N GLU A 211 -22.80 5.64 -15.33
CA GLU A 211 -21.81 4.58 -15.44
C GLU A 211 -22.44 3.21 -15.61
N ARG A 212 -23.44 2.88 -14.77
CA ARG A 212 -24.19 1.62 -14.89
C ARG A 212 -24.93 1.51 -16.22
N ALA A 213 -25.52 2.60 -16.69
CA ALA A 213 -26.13 2.65 -18.02
C ALA A 213 -25.10 2.41 -19.13
N SER A 214 -23.90 3.01 -19.02
CA SER A 214 -22.80 2.80 -19.97
C SER A 214 -22.35 1.34 -20.00
N LEU A 215 -22.16 0.72 -18.84
CA LEU A 215 -21.79 -0.69 -18.72
C LEU A 215 -22.90 -1.62 -19.27
N TRP A 216 -24.16 -1.33 -18.97
CA TRP A 216 -25.30 -2.08 -19.48
C TRP A 216 -25.38 -2.01 -21.02
N LEU A 217 -25.20 -0.83 -21.61
CA LEU A 217 -25.15 -0.65 -23.06
C LEU A 217 -23.99 -1.46 -23.68
N LYS A 218 -22.79 -1.38 -23.10
CA LYS A 218 -21.62 -2.15 -23.56
C LYS A 218 -21.79 -3.67 -23.38
N SER A 219 -22.58 -4.11 -22.41
CA SER A 219 -22.83 -5.53 -22.16
C SER A 219 -23.71 -6.20 -23.22
N ARG A 220 -24.49 -5.42 -24.00
CA ARG A 220 -25.28 -5.94 -25.14
C ARG A 220 -24.42 -6.36 -26.33
N ASP A 221 -23.19 -5.88 -26.42
CA ASP A 221 -22.20 -6.25 -27.45
C ASP A 221 -21.24 -7.36 -27.00
N ARG A 222 -21.38 -7.90 -25.78
CA ARG A 222 -20.45 -8.91 -25.22
C ARG A 222 -20.88 -10.34 -25.53
N GLU A 223 -20.78 -10.72 -26.79
CA GLU A 223 -20.60 -12.13 -27.20
C GLU A 223 -19.12 -12.45 -27.50
N LYS A 224 -18.19 -11.50 -27.27
CA LYS A 224 -16.77 -11.61 -27.63
C LYS A 224 -15.75 -11.30 -26.53
N ALA A 225 -16.13 -11.40 -25.26
CA ALA A 225 -15.22 -11.18 -24.12
C ALA A 225 -14.81 -12.50 -23.43
N THR A 226 -14.34 -13.46 -24.21
CA THR A 226 -13.65 -14.68 -23.71
C THR A 226 -12.27 -14.75 -24.33
N ARG A 227 -11.35 -13.91 -23.83
CA ARG A 227 -9.88 -14.08 -24.02
C ARG A 227 -9.01 -13.20 -23.11
N GLU A 228 -9.55 -12.17 -22.46
CA GLU A 228 -8.76 -11.21 -21.65
C GLU A 228 -8.72 -11.49 -20.13
N SER A 229 -9.26 -12.61 -19.63
CA SER A 229 -9.17 -12.97 -18.20
C SER A 229 -7.76 -13.44 -17.74
N GLN A 230 -6.73 -13.25 -18.56
CA GLN A 230 -5.36 -13.71 -18.31
C GLN A 230 -4.35 -12.58 -18.07
N VAL A 231 -4.80 -11.31 -18.07
CA VAL A 231 -3.92 -10.17 -17.75
C VAL A 231 -3.83 -10.02 -16.23
N ASN A 232 -2.63 -10.22 -15.64
CA ASN A 232 -2.38 -9.93 -14.23
C ASN A 232 -2.63 -8.43 -13.94
N LEU A 233 -3.22 -8.11 -12.77
CA LEU A 233 -3.49 -6.75 -12.28
C LEU A 233 -2.33 -5.78 -12.53
N PHE A 234 -1.09 -6.15 -12.20
CA PHE A 234 0.08 -5.27 -12.41
C PHE A 234 0.23 -4.84 -13.86
N ARG A 235 0.02 -5.75 -14.81
CA ARG A 235 0.09 -5.44 -16.25
C ARG A 235 -1.07 -4.54 -16.66
N ALA A 236 -2.27 -4.80 -16.14
CA ALA A 236 -3.44 -3.97 -16.42
C ALA A 236 -3.31 -2.54 -15.85
N MET A 237 -2.59 -2.38 -14.74
CA MET A 237 -2.38 -1.08 -14.09
C MET A 237 -1.30 -0.22 -14.74
N LEU A 238 -0.45 -0.76 -15.62
CA LEU A 238 0.64 0.03 -16.21
C LEU A 238 0.22 0.72 -17.50
N SER A 239 0.44 2.04 -17.57
CA SER A 239 0.34 2.80 -18.82
C SER A 239 1.57 2.61 -19.71
N ARG A 240 2.76 2.49 -19.11
CA ARG A 240 4.03 2.22 -19.80
C ARG A 240 4.81 1.17 -19.05
N GLU A 241 5.19 0.09 -19.74
CA GLU A 241 6.01 -0.96 -19.14
C GLU A 241 7.43 -0.48 -18.85
N ASN A 242 8.02 0.30 -19.77
CA ASN A 242 9.33 0.92 -19.63
C ASN A 242 9.17 2.37 -19.21
N MET A 243 9.44 2.67 -17.94
CA MET A 243 9.72 4.04 -17.52
C MET A 243 11.21 4.30 -17.65
N VAL A 244 11.59 5.21 -18.53
CA VAL A 244 12.85 5.94 -18.36
C VAL A 244 12.64 6.85 -17.14
N TRP A 245 13.73 7.15 -16.42
CA TRP A 245 13.66 8.10 -15.31
C TRP A 245 13.40 9.49 -15.87
N ASP A 246 12.11 9.79 -16.06
CA ASP A 246 11.63 11.11 -16.46
C ASP A 246 11.44 11.90 -15.16
N GLU A 247 12.46 12.70 -14.80
CA GLU A 247 12.43 13.62 -13.66
C GLU A 247 11.07 14.35 -13.51
N PRO A 248 10.46 14.86 -14.61
CA PRO A 248 9.09 15.38 -14.61
C PRO A 248 8.01 14.49 -13.97
N LEU A 249 7.94 13.20 -14.32
CA LEU A 249 6.92 12.29 -13.78
C LEU A 249 7.18 11.97 -12.32
N HIS A 250 8.45 11.80 -11.94
CA HIS A 250 8.83 11.56 -10.55
C HIS A 250 8.50 12.78 -9.67
N ALA A 251 8.86 13.97 -10.14
CA ALA A 251 8.54 15.22 -9.47
C ALA A 251 7.02 15.46 -9.36
N GLU A 252 6.23 15.05 -10.37
CA GLU A 252 4.76 15.12 -10.29
C GLU A 252 4.20 14.13 -9.25
N ALA A 253 4.73 12.91 -9.17
CA ALA A 253 4.34 11.94 -8.14
C ALA A 253 4.65 12.48 -6.73
N GLU A 254 5.84 13.06 -6.53
CA GLU A 254 6.22 13.71 -5.27
C GLU A 254 5.27 14.87 -4.91
N ARG A 255 4.99 15.76 -5.88
CA ARG A 255 4.07 16.89 -5.68
C ARG A 255 2.68 16.43 -5.27
N ASN A 256 2.13 15.46 -6.01
CA ASN A 256 0.79 14.93 -5.76
C ASN A 256 0.72 14.22 -4.41
N TYR A 257 1.72 13.40 -4.09
CA TYR A 257 1.82 12.71 -2.80
C TYR A 257 1.90 13.70 -1.63
N LYS A 258 2.81 14.69 -1.69
CA LYS A 258 2.93 15.74 -0.66
C LYS A 258 1.62 16.49 -0.47
N ALA A 259 0.99 16.93 -1.56
CA ALA A 259 -0.27 17.67 -1.51
C ALA A 259 -1.42 16.81 -0.94
N ASN A 260 -1.50 15.53 -1.29
CA ASN A 260 -2.53 14.63 -0.79
C ASN A 260 -2.37 14.33 0.70
N LEU A 261 -1.15 14.09 1.19
CA LEU A 261 -0.89 13.91 2.61
C LEU A 261 -1.20 15.18 3.41
N LYS A 262 -0.79 16.34 2.89
CA LYS A 262 -1.10 17.65 3.49
C LYS A 262 -2.60 17.86 3.63
N ASP A 263 -3.37 17.64 2.56
CA ASP A 263 -4.83 17.72 2.60
C ASP A 263 -5.45 16.74 3.60
N LEU A 264 -4.92 15.52 3.70
CA LEU A 264 -5.39 14.51 4.66
C LEU A 264 -5.22 15.01 6.09
N VAL A 265 -4.00 15.45 6.46
CA VAL A 265 -3.69 15.94 7.80
C VAL A 265 -4.51 17.19 8.13
N GLN A 266 -4.62 18.14 7.19
CA GLN A 266 -5.40 19.35 7.38
C GLN A 266 -6.89 19.07 7.59
N LYS A 267 -7.48 18.14 6.83
CA LYS A 267 -8.89 17.74 7.01
C LYS A 267 -9.12 17.07 8.37
N ALA A 268 -8.20 16.22 8.80
CA ALA A 268 -8.27 15.57 10.11
C ALA A 268 -8.16 16.60 11.25
N ASN A 269 -7.16 17.47 11.20
CA ASN A 269 -6.93 18.49 12.21
C ASN A 269 -8.10 19.47 12.35
N LYS A 270 -8.74 19.87 11.23
CA LYS A 270 -9.97 20.69 11.24
C LYS A 270 -11.13 20.04 11.99
N ARG A 271 -11.16 18.71 12.08
CA ARG A 271 -12.15 17.91 12.82
C ARG A 271 -11.65 17.50 14.22
N GLY A 272 -10.47 17.96 14.64
CA GLY A 272 -9.86 17.57 15.92
C GLY A 272 -9.36 16.12 15.97
N ILE A 273 -9.19 15.47 14.82
CA ILE A 273 -8.73 14.09 14.71
C ILE A 273 -7.20 14.07 14.63
N GLN A 274 -6.55 13.28 15.47
CA GLN A 274 -5.09 13.15 15.43
C GLN A 274 -4.64 12.30 14.24
N VAL A 275 -3.46 12.59 13.70
CA VAL A 275 -2.87 11.81 12.59
C VAL A 275 -1.47 11.36 12.96
N LEU A 276 -1.20 10.06 12.76
CA LEU A 276 0.12 9.45 12.81
C LEU A 276 0.49 8.94 11.41
N LEU A 277 1.50 9.56 10.81
CA LEU A 277 2.07 9.12 9.53
C LEU A 277 3.22 8.13 9.78
N LEU A 278 3.22 7.01 9.05
CA LEU A 278 4.28 6.00 9.12
C LEU A 278 5.22 6.13 7.93
N THR A 279 6.52 6.08 8.18
CA THR A 279 7.50 6.02 7.09
C THR A 279 7.50 4.63 6.44
N LEU A 280 7.87 4.58 5.15
CA LEU A 280 7.77 3.37 4.34
C LEU A 280 9.02 2.51 4.48
N VAL A 281 8.82 1.21 4.57
CA VAL A 281 9.88 0.19 4.64
C VAL A 281 9.73 -0.81 3.49
N SER A 282 10.83 -1.36 3.02
CA SER A 282 10.87 -2.28 1.88
C SER A 282 12.01 -3.29 2.03
N ASN A 283 11.92 -4.41 1.33
CA ASN A 283 13.02 -5.35 1.21
C ASN A 283 14.15 -4.74 0.36
N LEU A 284 15.28 -4.48 1.01
CA LEU A 284 16.49 -3.94 0.39
C LEU A 284 17.46 -5.06 0.02
N ARG A 285 17.70 -5.98 0.96
CA ARG A 285 18.80 -6.94 0.91
C ARG A 285 18.55 -8.09 -0.08
N ASP A 286 17.32 -8.58 -0.11
CA ASP A 286 16.97 -9.85 -0.76
C ASP A 286 16.07 -9.64 -1.98
N PHE A 287 15.78 -8.38 -2.34
CA PHE A 287 14.97 -8.05 -3.49
C PHE A 287 15.72 -7.21 -4.52
N SER A 288 16.19 -7.87 -5.59
CA SER A 288 16.85 -7.19 -6.71
C SER A 288 15.89 -6.23 -7.43
N PRO A 289 16.42 -5.18 -8.08
CA PRO A 289 15.63 -4.31 -8.93
C PRO A 289 14.74 -5.09 -9.89
N ILE A 290 13.53 -4.59 -10.11
CA ILE A 290 12.56 -5.21 -11.02
C ILE A 290 12.98 -4.93 -12.45
N ARG A 291 13.38 -3.69 -12.75
CA ARG A 291 13.79 -3.30 -14.08
C ARG A 291 15.01 -2.39 -14.03
N SER A 292 16.12 -2.85 -14.57
CA SER A 292 17.31 -2.02 -14.77
C SER A 292 17.30 -1.47 -16.18
N GLY A 293 17.39 -0.15 -16.33
CA GLY A 293 17.40 0.53 -17.63
C GLY A 293 18.53 1.53 -17.70
N PHE A 294 18.98 1.80 -18.92
CA PHE A 294 20.10 2.69 -19.21
C PHE A 294 19.66 4.16 -19.18
N SER A 295 20.56 5.05 -18.80
CA SER A 295 20.38 6.48 -19.06
C SER A 295 20.33 6.78 -20.55
N GLU A 296 19.63 7.85 -20.93
CA GLU A 296 19.39 8.19 -22.34
C GLU A 296 20.68 8.44 -23.12
N THR A 297 21.71 8.95 -22.43
CA THR A 297 23.03 9.32 -22.98
C THR A 297 23.94 8.12 -23.24
N ILE A 298 23.58 6.92 -22.79
CA ILE A 298 24.46 5.74 -22.90
C ILE A 298 24.44 5.16 -24.32
N SER A 299 25.62 5.10 -24.93
CA SER A 299 25.84 4.56 -26.28
C SER A 299 25.51 3.07 -26.38
N ALA A 300 25.17 2.58 -27.58
CA ALA A 300 24.92 1.14 -27.79
C ALA A 300 26.13 0.26 -27.40
N GLY A 301 27.35 0.71 -27.66
CA GLY A 301 28.57 -0.01 -27.26
C GLY A 301 28.70 -0.10 -25.73
N SER A 302 28.47 1.01 -25.02
CA SER A 302 28.46 1.04 -23.55
C SER A 302 27.35 0.14 -22.97
N ARG A 303 26.16 0.09 -23.59
CA ARG A 303 25.08 -0.82 -23.17
C ARG A 303 25.51 -2.28 -23.23
N THR A 304 26.20 -2.69 -24.32
CA THR A 304 26.76 -4.04 -24.43
C THR A 304 27.77 -4.33 -23.32
N LEU A 305 28.70 -3.41 -23.07
CA LEU A 305 29.70 -3.55 -22.01
C LEU A 305 29.08 -3.66 -20.61
N ILE A 306 28.04 -2.87 -20.32
CA ILE A 306 27.28 -2.95 -19.06
C ILE A 306 26.67 -4.33 -18.89
N LEU A 307 25.96 -4.84 -19.91
CA LEU A 307 25.28 -6.14 -19.85
C LEU A 307 26.28 -7.29 -19.70
N GLU A 308 27.40 -7.26 -20.42
CA GLU A 308 28.47 -8.26 -20.30
C GLU A 308 29.12 -8.22 -18.91
N SER A 309 29.42 -7.04 -18.40
CA SER A 309 30.02 -6.86 -17.07
C SER A 309 29.07 -7.31 -15.98
N ALA A 310 27.78 -6.94 -16.06
CA ALA A 310 26.75 -7.40 -15.13
C ALA A 310 26.59 -8.94 -15.18
N LYS A 311 26.63 -9.55 -16.38
CA LYS A 311 26.62 -11.01 -16.51
C LYS A 311 27.81 -11.66 -15.81
N ARG A 312 29.03 -11.20 -16.07
CA ARG A 312 30.25 -11.73 -15.41
C ARG A 312 30.20 -11.52 -13.89
N GLY A 313 29.61 -10.42 -13.44
CA GLY A 313 29.36 -10.16 -12.02
C GLY A 313 28.40 -11.17 -11.39
N ARG A 314 27.28 -11.49 -12.05
CA ARG A 314 26.34 -12.52 -11.61
C ARG A 314 26.98 -13.90 -11.55
N ASP A 315 27.73 -14.27 -12.59
CA ASP A 315 28.44 -15.56 -12.65
C ASP A 315 29.45 -15.67 -11.49
N ALA A 316 30.23 -14.61 -11.23
CA ALA A 316 31.15 -14.56 -10.09
C ALA A 316 30.46 -14.60 -8.71
N LEU A 317 29.26 -14.01 -8.56
CA LEU A 317 28.48 -14.15 -7.32
C LEU A 317 28.02 -15.61 -7.10
N LYS A 318 27.60 -16.30 -8.17
CA LYS A 318 27.20 -17.73 -8.10
C LYS A 318 28.38 -18.63 -7.73
N GLU A 319 29.59 -18.27 -8.17
CA GLU A 319 30.84 -18.96 -7.84
C GLU A 319 31.46 -18.50 -6.50
N GLU A 320 30.76 -17.66 -5.72
CA GLU A 320 31.25 -17.11 -4.43
C GLU A 320 32.55 -16.28 -4.53
N GLN A 321 32.90 -15.82 -5.73
CA GLN A 321 34.08 -14.97 -6.00
C GLN A 321 33.71 -13.48 -5.80
N TYR A 322 33.46 -13.08 -4.56
CA TYR A 322 32.83 -11.79 -4.24
C TYR A 322 33.66 -10.56 -4.66
N GLU A 323 34.99 -10.58 -4.53
CA GLU A 323 35.86 -9.48 -4.99
C GLU A 323 35.87 -9.35 -6.51
N LYS A 324 35.78 -10.48 -7.22
CA LYS A 324 35.69 -10.50 -8.69
C LYS A 324 34.33 -10.01 -9.14
N ALA A 325 33.26 -10.44 -8.49
CA ALA A 325 31.91 -9.93 -8.72
C ALA A 325 31.86 -8.42 -8.52
N LEU A 326 32.44 -7.92 -7.43
CA LEU A 326 32.53 -6.49 -7.14
C LEU A 326 33.20 -5.72 -8.29
N LYS A 327 34.36 -6.19 -8.77
CA LYS A 327 35.07 -5.57 -9.91
C LYS A 327 34.21 -5.52 -11.17
N HIS A 328 33.50 -6.60 -11.48
CA HIS A 328 32.64 -6.67 -12.67
C HIS A 328 31.44 -5.73 -12.56
N PHE A 329 30.76 -5.67 -11.42
CA PHE A 329 29.65 -4.73 -11.26
C PHE A 329 30.12 -3.27 -11.17
N GLN A 330 31.31 -3.00 -10.62
CA GLN A 330 31.92 -1.66 -10.67
C GLN A 330 32.22 -1.24 -12.10
N ALA A 331 32.70 -2.14 -12.97
CA ALA A 331 32.90 -1.85 -14.38
C ALA A 331 31.58 -1.51 -15.09
N ALA A 332 30.47 -2.19 -14.76
CA ALA A 332 29.14 -1.83 -15.26
C ALA A 332 28.69 -0.45 -14.73
N HIS A 333 28.86 -0.20 -13.43
CA HIS A 333 28.48 1.07 -12.79
C HIS A 333 29.27 2.27 -13.33
N GLN A 334 30.55 2.09 -13.68
CA GLN A 334 31.38 3.14 -14.31
C GLN A 334 30.88 3.56 -15.69
N GLN A 335 30.16 2.68 -16.40
CA GLN A 335 29.59 3.01 -17.71
C GLN A 335 28.25 3.75 -17.57
N ASP A 336 27.46 3.40 -16.56
CA ASP A 336 26.18 4.04 -16.25
C ASP A 336 25.89 3.93 -14.75
N GLU A 337 26.01 5.07 -14.06
CA GLU A 337 25.78 5.13 -12.61
C GLU A 337 24.32 4.85 -12.24
N GLN A 338 23.37 5.07 -13.16
CA GLN A 338 21.94 4.83 -12.92
C GLN A 338 21.50 3.40 -13.25
N TYR A 339 22.43 2.50 -13.59
CA TYR A 339 22.10 1.11 -13.87
C TYR A 339 21.88 0.32 -12.56
N ALA A 340 20.61 0.19 -12.16
CA ALA A 340 20.21 -0.37 -10.86
C ALA A 340 20.79 -1.76 -10.54
N GLU A 341 20.89 -2.66 -11.52
CA GLU A 341 21.46 -4.00 -11.30
C GLU A 341 22.95 -3.94 -10.91
N ALA A 342 23.72 -3.00 -11.45
CA ALA A 342 25.12 -2.85 -11.04
C ALA A 342 25.22 -2.45 -9.57
N HIS A 343 24.39 -1.52 -9.11
CA HIS A 343 24.29 -1.19 -7.69
C HIS A 343 23.91 -2.41 -6.84
N TYR A 344 22.89 -3.17 -7.25
CA TYR A 344 22.49 -4.35 -6.49
C TYR A 344 23.61 -5.40 -6.42
N GLY A 345 24.30 -5.65 -7.53
CA GLY A 345 25.43 -6.57 -7.60
C GLY A 345 26.62 -6.14 -6.71
N ILE A 346 26.96 -4.84 -6.72
CA ILE A 346 27.97 -4.26 -5.82
C ILE A 346 27.54 -4.46 -4.36
N ALA A 347 26.27 -4.20 -4.04
CA ALA A 347 25.74 -4.36 -2.69
C ALA A 347 25.82 -5.81 -2.20
N ARG A 348 25.45 -6.77 -3.06
CA ARG A 348 25.57 -8.22 -2.78
C ARG A 348 27.01 -8.63 -2.52
N ALA A 349 27.95 -8.14 -3.32
CA ALA A 349 29.37 -8.43 -3.09
C ALA A 349 29.86 -7.85 -1.74
N TYR A 350 29.54 -6.59 -1.43
CA TYR A 350 29.91 -6.01 -0.14
C TYR A 350 29.25 -6.68 1.07
N ASP A 351 28.00 -7.14 0.95
CA ASP A 351 27.30 -7.90 2.01
C ASP A 351 28.02 -9.21 2.34
N GLN A 352 28.47 -9.95 1.31
CA GLN A 352 29.23 -11.19 1.49
C GLN A 352 30.65 -10.92 2.03
N LEU A 353 31.24 -9.78 1.67
CA LEU A 353 32.51 -9.30 2.21
C LEU A 353 32.39 -8.61 3.58
N ASN A 354 31.21 -8.63 4.21
CA ASN A 354 30.90 -8.00 5.50
C ASN A 354 31.22 -6.48 5.58
N GLN A 355 31.19 -5.78 4.45
CA GLN A 355 31.34 -4.32 4.37
C GLN A 355 29.97 -3.64 4.38
N MET A 356 29.31 -3.67 5.53
CA MET A 356 27.87 -3.40 5.63
C MET A 356 27.45 -1.99 5.23
N ASP A 357 28.23 -0.96 5.57
CA ASP A 357 27.89 0.43 5.21
C ASP A 357 27.88 0.64 3.69
N LYS A 358 28.86 0.05 3.00
CA LYS A 358 28.94 0.10 1.53
C LYS A 358 27.83 -0.72 0.88
N ALA A 359 27.53 -1.89 1.44
CA ALA A 359 26.39 -2.69 1.00
C ALA A 359 25.09 -1.90 1.13
N ARG A 360 24.84 -1.27 2.28
CA ARG A 360 23.65 -0.45 2.55
C ARG A 360 23.51 0.68 1.53
N PHE A 361 24.58 1.45 1.30
CA PHE A 361 24.57 2.52 0.32
C PHE A 361 24.11 2.03 -1.05
N HIS A 362 24.72 0.95 -1.55
CA HIS A 362 24.41 0.44 -2.88
C HIS A 362 23.06 -0.27 -2.97
N TYR A 363 22.56 -0.91 -1.91
CA TYR A 363 21.18 -1.42 -1.89
C TYR A 363 20.15 -0.29 -1.99
N LEU A 364 20.40 0.83 -1.30
CA LEU A 364 19.55 2.01 -1.42
C LEU A 364 19.58 2.54 -2.85
N GLN A 365 20.76 2.74 -3.44
CA GLN A 365 20.88 3.18 -4.84
C GLN A 365 20.22 2.23 -5.83
N ALA A 366 20.31 0.91 -5.61
CA ALA A 366 19.64 -0.07 -6.45
C ALA A 366 18.11 0.08 -6.43
N ARG A 367 17.52 0.39 -5.27
CA ARG A 367 16.09 0.71 -5.15
C ARG A 367 15.78 2.05 -5.83
N GLU A 368 16.58 3.09 -5.57
CA GLU A 368 16.35 4.42 -6.13
C GLU A 368 16.42 4.42 -7.67
N HIS A 369 17.26 3.59 -8.28
CA HIS A 369 17.41 3.54 -9.74
C HIS A 369 16.54 2.47 -10.43
N ASP A 370 15.70 1.75 -9.68
CA ASP A 370 14.77 0.77 -10.25
C ASP A 370 13.79 1.46 -11.19
N ARG A 371 13.78 1.06 -12.46
CA ARG A 371 12.98 1.73 -13.50
C ARG A 371 11.49 1.42 -13.34
N LEU A 372 11.13 0.34 -12.63
CA LEU A 372 9.74 0.07 -12.28
C LEU A 372 9.51 0.31 -10.78
N HIS A 373 8.91 1.45 -10.47
CA HIS A 373 8.75 1.94 -9.09
C HIS A 373 7.58 1.26 -8.37
N LEU A 374 7.82 0.06 -7.87
CA LEU A 374 6.92 -0.62 -6.93
C LEU A 374 7.37 -0.48 -5.46
N ARG A 375 8.58 0.05 -5.24
CA ARG A 375 9.07 0.45 -3.91
C ARG A 375 9.10 1.97 -3.84
N ALA A 376 8.67 2.53 -2.70
CA ALA A 376 8.76 3.95 -2.47
C ALA A 376 10.22 4.37 -2.39
N CYS A 377 10.58 5.47 -3.06
CA CYS A 377 11.93 6.00 -3.05
C CYS A 377 12.18 6.81 -1.77
N LEU A 378 13.43 7.18 -1.49
CA LEU A 378 13.81 7.90 -0.28
C LEU A 378 13.09 9.24 -0.13
N ARG A 379 12.76 9.90 -1.26
CA ARG A 379 12.05 11.19 -1.24
C ARG A 379 10.65 11.09 -0.66
N PHE A 380 9.92 9.99 -0.86
CA PHE A 380 8.60 9.78 -0.25
C PHE A 380 8.71 9.67 1.27
N HIS A 381 9.77 9.03 1.77
CA HIS A 381 10.05 8.99 3.20
C HIS A 381 10.27 10.41 3.75
N GLN A 382 11.05 11.24 3.05
CA GLN A 382 11.26 12.63 3.48
C GLN A 382 9.96 13.44 3.44
N ILE A 383 9.14 13.29 2.40
CA ILE A 383 7.83 13.96 2.30
C ILE A 383 6.93 13.62 3.50
N VAL A 384 6.90 12.36 3.95
CA VAL A 384 6.14 11.96 5.15
C VAL A 384 6.60 12.74 6.38
N LYS A 385 7.93 12.85 6.58
CA LYS A 385 8.53 13.60 7.69
C LYS A 385 8.21 15.08 7.61
N ASP A 386 8.38 15.67 6.43
CA ASP A 386 8.14 17.09 6.18
C ASP A 386 6.68 17.45 6.42
N VAL A 387 5.73 16.67 5.87
CA VAL A 387 4.29 16.93 6.06
C VAL A 387 3.88 16.80 7.52
N GLY A 388 4.40 15.80 8.24
CA GLY A 388 4.14 15.68 9.68
C GLY A 388 4.61 16.92 10.45
N ALA A 389 5.83 17.39 10.18
CA ALA A 389 6.38 18.58 10.81
C ALA A 389 5.63 19.87 10.41
N GLU A 390 5.26 20.03 9.14
CA GLU A 390 4.59 21.22 8.59
C GLU A 390 3.13 21.35 9.06
N GLU A 391 2.38 20.25 9.13
CA GLU A 391 0.92 20.27 9.34
C GLU A 391 0.49 19.89 10.75
N GLY A 392 1.44 19.59 11.65
CA GLY A 392 1.13 19.15 13.02
C GLY A 392 0.66 17.69 13.10
N GLY A 393 1.06 16.86 12.13
CA GLY A 393 0.89 15.41 12.19
C GLY A 393 2.05 14.75 12.95
N MET A 394 1.78 13.67 13.67
CA MET A 394 2.83 12.86 14.28
C MET A 394 3.48 11.98 13.22
N VAL A 395 4.76 11.66 13.39
CA VAL A 395 5.50 10.75 12.49
C VAL A 395 6.16 9.65 13.30
N LEU A 396 5.94 8.41 12.89
CA LEU A 396 6.70 7.26 13.37
C LEU A 396 7.61 6.76 12.24
N ASP A 397 8.91 6.97 12.43
CA ASP A 397 9.92 6.44 11.52
C ASP A 397 10.18 4.95 11.80
N LEU A 398 9.73 4.08 10.90
CA LEU A 398 9.87 2.63 11.02
C LEU A 398 11.27 2.13 10.60
N ALA A 399 12.01 2.90 9.79
CA ALA A 399 13.28 2.44 9.23
C ALA A 399 14.31 2.05 10.31
N PRO A 400 14.56 2.84 11.37
CA PRO A 400 15.53 2.47 12.40
C PRO A 400 15.17 1.17 13.14
N ARG A 401 13.87 0.89 13.34
CA ARG A 401 13.44 -0.35 13.99
C ARG A 401 13.63 -1.54 13.07
N PHE A 402 13.26 -1.42 11.79
CA PHE A 402 13.46 -2.46 10.79
C PHE A 402 14.96 -2.78 10.61
N GLU A 403 15.83 -1.77 10.57
CA GLU A 403 17.27 -1.98 10.50
C GLU A 403 17.77 -2.74 11.74
N ARG A 404 17.40 -2.30 12.95
CA ARG A 404 17.85 -2.92 14.21
C ARG A 404 17.52 -4.40 14.32
N VAL A 405 16.30 -4.80 13.92
CA VAL A 405 15.83 -6.19 14.03
C VAL A 405 16.27 -7.05 12.85
N SER A 406 16.83 -6.46 11.79
CA SER A 406 17.27 -7.18 10.61
C SER A 406 18.66 -7.77 10.78
N ALA A 407 18.89 -8.94 10.17
CA ALA A 407 20.21 -9.52 10.09
C ALA A 407 21.19 -8.55 9.40
N LYS A 408 22.32 -8.29 10.05
CA LYS A 408 23.35 -7.34 9.61
C LYS A 408 22.85 -5.90 9.37
N GLY A 409 21.73 -5.49 9.97
CA GLY A 409 21.21 -4.12 9.81
C GLY A 409 20.49 -3.85 8.49
N LEU A 410 20.23 -4.87 7.67
CA LEU A 410 19.67 -4.72 6.33
C LEU A 410 18.32 -5.44 6.19
N PRO A 411 17.20 -4.71 6.03
CA PRO A 411 15.88 -5.30 5.85
C PRO A 411 15.80 -6.20 4.61
N GLY A 412 15.32 -7.42 4.83
CA GLY A 412 15.31 -8.51 3.86
C GLY A 412 14.17 -9.51 4.10
N GLU A 413 14.32 -10.73 3.61
CA GLU A 413 13.31 -11.80 3.70
C GLU A 413 12.91 -12.19 5.14
N GLY A 414 13.76 -11.87 6.12
CA GLY A 414 13.43 -12.03 7.54
C GLY A 414 12.22 -11.20 8.00
N LEU A 415 11.90 -10.10 7.31
CA LEU A 415 10.78 -9.20 7.62
C LEU A 415 9.78 -9.02 6.47
N PHE A 416 10.13 -9.44 5.25
CA PHE A 416 9.31 -9.27 4.06
C PHE A 416 9.10 -10.58 3.34
N LEU A 417 7.91 -10.77 2.75
CA LEU A 417 7.66 -11.88 1.84
C LEU A 417 8.28 -11.61 0.47
N GLU A 418 8.36 -10.35 0.08
CA GLU A 418 8.76 -9.92 -1.25
C GLU A 418 9.28 -8.47 -1.23
N HIS A 419 8.99 -7.58 -2.21
CA HIS A 419 9.58 -6.22 -2.26
C HIS A 419 9.11 -5.26 -1.15
N VAL A 420 7.85 -5.34 -0.70
CA VAL A 420 7.22 -4.38 0.24
C VAL A 420 6.27 -5.00 1.25
N HIS A 421 5.72 -6.19 0.98
CA HIS A 421 4.75 -6.86 1.85
C HIS A 421 5.47 -7.53 3.02
N PRO A 422 5.19 -7.09 4.26
CA PRO A 422 5.77 -7.70 5.44
C PRO A 422 5.34 -9.16 5.57
N ASN A 423 6.25 -10.01 6.04
CA ASN A 423 5.84 -11.30 6.60
C ASN A 423 5.27 -11.08 8.01
N ILE A 424 4.90 -12.16 8.71
CA ILE A 424 4.38 -12.08 10.08
C ILE A 424 5.30 -11.30 11.03
N ASN A 425 6.61 -11.52 10.94
CA ASN A 425 7.58 -10.82 11.80
C ASN A 425 7.60 -9.33 11.49
N GLY A 426 7.57 -8.96 10.21
CA GLY A 426 7.47 -7.56 9.80
C GLY A 426 6.16 -6.90 10.26
N HIS A 427 5.03 -7.59 10.16
CA HIS A 427 3.75 -7.11 10.69
C HIS A 427 3.80 -6.89 12.21
N MET A 428 4.40 -7.83 12.96
CA MET A 428 4.57 -7.68 14.40
C MET A 428 5.48 -6.49 14.74
N VAL A 429 6.58 -6.29 14.02
CA VAL A 429 7.49 -5.15 14.23
C VAL A 429 6.75 -3.82 14.03
N ILE A 430 5.90 -3.71 13.00
CA ILE A 430 5.08 -2.51 12.79
C ILE A 430 4.10 -2.30 13.95
N ALA A 431 3.36 -3.36 14.34
CA ALA A 431 2.36 -3.29 15.40
C ALA A 431 2.96 -2.90 16.76
N ASP A 432 4.07 -3.53 17.16
CA ASP A 432 4.83 -3.21 18.38
C ASP A 432 5.38 -1.78 18.36
N SER A 433 5.93 -1.35 17.21
CA SER A 433 6.43 0.03 17.04
C SER A 433 5.33 1.07 17.23
N ILE A 434 4.15 0.81 16.66
CA ILE A 434 2.98 1.68 16.84
C ILE A 434 2.58 1.70 18.31
N ALA A 435 2.35 0.55 18.94
CA ALA A 435 1.93 0.48 20.35
C ALA A 435 2.87 1.25 21.28
N ARG A 436 4.19 1.07 21.13
CA ARG A 436 5.21 1.80 21.90
C ARG A 436 5.18 3.30 21.62
N PHE A 437 4.98 3.70 20.37
CA PHE A 437 4.84 5.10 20.00
C PHE A 437 3.60 5.73 20.67
N LEU A 438 2.44 5.06 20.60
CA LEU A 438 1.20 5.55 21.21
C LEU A 438 1.35 5.73 22.73
N ALA A 439 2.06 4.82 23.40
CA ALA A 439 2.36 4.91 24.82
C ALA A 439 3.30 6.08 25.14
N LYS A 440 4.39 6.22 24.39
CA LYS A 440 5.35 7.32 24.56
C LYS A 440 4.70 8.70 24.39
N GLN A 441 3.72 8.80 23.50
CA GLN A 441 2.97 10.03 23.24
C GLN A 441 1.74 10.22 24.16
N ASN A 442 1.45 9.28 25.06
CA ASN A 442 0.27 9.28 25.94
C ASN A 442 -1.06 9.51 25.19
N LEU A 443 -1.20 8.98 23.96
CA LEU A 443 -2.36 9.30 23.10
C LEU A 443 -3.66 8.63 23.56
N ILE A 444 -3.56 7.40 24.06
CA ILE A 444 -4.73 6.62 24.53
C ILE A 444 -4.90 6.75 26.05
N ALA A 445 -3.77 6.72 26.75
CA ALA A 445 -3.70 6.62 28.21
C ALA A 445 -2.32 7.09 28.68
N SER A 446 -2.24 7.56 29.93
CA SER A 446 -0.96 7.89 30.57
C SER A 446 -0.09 6.66 30.76
N GLY A 447 1.24 6.83 30.72
CA GLY A 447 2.22 5.75 30.72
C GLY A 447 2.05 4.70 31.84
N ASP A 448 1.59 5.08 33.03
CA ASP A 448 1.35 4.20 34.18
C ASP A 448 0.19 3.21 33.98
N GLN A 449 -0.73 3.52 33.06
CA GLN A 449 -1.86 2.67 32.71
C GLN A 449 -1.46 1.52 31.76
N TRP A 450 -0.31 1.63 31.08
CA TRP A 450 0.19 0.59 30.17
C TRP A 450 0.83 -0.57 30.94
N LYS A 451 0.32 -1.78 30.73
CA LYS A 451 0.75 -3.03 31.38
C LYS A 451 1.59 -3.87 30.43
N TRP A 452 2.82 -3.43 30.19
CA TRP A 452 3.75 -4.08 29.27
C TRP A 452 4.18 -5.49 29.71
N ASP A 453 4.03 -5.83 30.98
CA ASP A 453 4.19 -7.17 31.53
C ASP A 453 3.17 -8.18 30.99
N ARG A 454 2.05 -7.70 30.42
CA ARG A 454 1.03 -8.51 29.76
C ARG A 454 1.29 -8.74 28.26
N LEU A 455 2.32 -8.11 27.70
CA LEU A 455 2.68 -8.30 26.30
C LEU A 455 3.12 -9.76 26.08
N ARG A 456 2.41 -10.46 25.19
CA ARG A 456 2.69 -11.86 24.87
C ARG A 456 3.75 -11.99 23.78
N PRO A 457 4.38 -13.17 23.63
CA PRO A 457 5.18 -13.50 22.46
C PRO A 457 4.37 -13.31 21.16
N ALA A 458 5.02 -12.80 20.10
CA ALA A 458 4.41 -12.54 18.79
C ALA A 458 3.57 -13.71 18.24
N ARG A 459 4.05 -14.95 18.46
CA ARG A 459 3.38 -16.18 18.05
C ARG A 459 1.96 -16.30 18.60
N GLU A 460 1.73 -15.90 19.84
CA GLU A 460 0.42 -16.03 20.47
C GLU A 460 -0.62 -15.10 19.85
N TYR A 461 -0.23 -13.86 19.50
CA TYR A 461 -1.11 -12.93 18.79
C TYR A 461 -1.53 -13.46 17.42
N VAL A 462 -0.57 -14.03 16.70
CA VAL A 462 -0.78 -14.52 15.33
C VAL A 462 -1.67 -15.77 15.32
N LEU A 463 -1.47 -16.69 16.28
CA LEU A 463 -2.36 -17.84 16.44
C LEU A 463 -3.76 -17.42 16.90
N GLN A 464 -3.87 -16.43 17.79
CA GLN A 464 -5.17 -15.89 18.21
C GLN A 464 -5.89 -15.18 17.06
N ALA A 465 -5.15 -14.58 16.14
CA ALA A 465 -5.69 -14.01 14.90
C ALA A 465 -6.20 -15.08 13.91
N GLY A 466 -6.03 -16.37 14.23
CA GLY A 466 -6.49 -17.48 13.41
C GLY A 466 -5.45 -17.99 12.42
N PHE A 467 -4.19 -17.54 12.51
CA PHE A 467 -3.14 -17.98 11.60
C PHE A 467 -2.86 -19.46 11.71
N ASP A 468 -3.15 -20.18 10.63
CA ASP A 468 -2.95 -21.61 10.52
C ASP A 468 -2.11 -22.01 9.30
N GLN A 469 -1.90 -23.31 9.15
CA GLN A 469 -1.13 -23.84 8.02
C GLN A 469 -1.80 -23.55 6.67
N SER A 470 -3.14 -23.50 6.61
CA SER A 470 -3.86 -23.20 5.37
C SER A 470 -3.59 -21.78 4.90
N GLN A 471 -3.67 -20.81 5.82
CA GLN A 471 -3.38 -19.41 5.54
C GLN A 471 -1.90 -19.19 5.18
N TYR A 472 -0.97 -19.88 5.85
CA TYR A 472 0.43 -19.88 5.45
C TYR A 472 0.63 -20.37 4.01
N LEU A 473 0.09 -21.55 3.67
CA LEU A 473 0.25 -22.12 2.34
C LEU A 473 -0.41 -21.25 1.25
N ASN A 474 -1.56 -20.62 1.55
CA ASN A 474 -2.20 -19.68 0.63
C ASN A 474 -1.34 -18.44 0.40
N ALA A 475 -0.80 -17.85 1.47
CA ALA A 475 0.12 -16.72 1.39
C ALA A 475 1.34 -17.08 0.52
N GLN A 476 2.00 -18.21 0.79
CA GLN A 476 3.15 -18.66 0.00
C GLN A 476 2.79 -18.92 -1.47
N TYR A 477 1.63 -19.53 -1.74
CA TYR A 477 1.18 -19.77 -3.11
C TYR A 477 0.96 -18.47 -3.87
N THR A 478 0.32 -17.49 -3.23
CA THR A 478 0.08 -16.16 -3.78
C THR A 478 1.39 -15.45 -4.11
N ILE A 479 2.37 -15.51 -3.21
CA ILE A 479 3.70 -14.90 -3.41
C ILE A 479 4.51 -15.65 -4.48
N GLY A 480 4.46 -16.98 -4.49
CA GLY A 480 5.09 -17.81 -5.52
C GLY A 480 4.57 -17.45 -6.91
N ARG A 481 3.24 -17.33 -7.07
CA ARG A 481 2.62 -16.85 -8.32
C ARG A 481 3.05 -15.43 -8.67
N LEU A 482 3.08 -14.52 -7.69
CA LEU A 482 3.51 -13.15 -7.90
C LEU A 482 4.92 -13.09 -8.52
N TYR A 483 5.85 -13.92 -8.03
CA TYR A 483 7.20 -13.98 -8.58
C TYR A 483 7.28 -14.50 -10.02
N LEU A 484 6.39 -15.42 -10.41
CA LEU A 484 6.36 -16.01 -11.75
C LEU A 484 5.71 -15.09 -12.79
N GLU A 485 4.89 -14.14 -12.34
CA GLU A 485 4.11 -13.28 -13.20
C GLU A 485 4.80 -11.92 -13.42
N PHE A 486 4.27 -11.16 -14.40
CA PHE A 486 4.70 -9.80 -14.65
C PHE A 486 4.46 -8.92 -13.41
N PRO A 487 5.37 -7.98 -13.06
CA PRO A 487 6.63 -7.63 -13.72
C PRO A 487 7.86 -8.37 -13.19
N PHE A 488 7.69 -9.34 -12.28
CA PHE A 488 8.78 -9.84 -11.46
C PHE A 488 9.65 -10.87 -12.19
N TYR A 489 9.02 -11.84 -12.87
CA TYR A 489 9.70 -12.92 -13.62
C TYR A 489 10.92 -13.54 -12.88
N LYS A 490 10.84 -13.64 -11.55
CA LYS A 490 11.91 -14.21 -10.71
C LYS A 490 11.69 -15.73 -10.62
N CYS A 491 11.80 -16.42 -11.75
CA CYS A 491 11.44 -17.84 -11.88
C CYS A 491 12.11 -18.74 -10.84
N GLU A 492 13.41 -18.56 -10.57
CA GLU A 492 14.14 -19.34 -9.55
C GLU A 492 13.49 -19.18 -8.16
N LYS A 493 13.13 -17.95 -7.76
CA LYS A 493 12.44 -17.70 -6.48
C LYS A 493 11.01 -18.25 -6.47
N GLY A 494 10.26 -18.00 -7.54
CA GLY A 494 8.87 -18.47 -7.65
C GLY A 494 8.78 -19.99 -7.57
N VAL A 495 9.63 -20.70 -8.31
CA VAL A 495 9.70 -22.17 -8.27
C VAL A 495 10.12 -22.65 -6.88
N ALA A 496 11.15 -22.06 -6.26
CA ALA A 496 11.60 -22.45 -4.93
C ALA A 496 10.48 -22.34 -3.87
N VAL A 497 9.71 -21.24 -3.88
CA VAL A 497 8.56 -21.05 -2.99
C VAL A 497 7.49 -22.11 -3.25
N LEU A 498 7.16 -22.41 -4.51
CA LEU A 498 6.15 -23.40 -4.85
C LEU A 498 6.60 -24.85 -4.52
N GLU A 499 7.88 -25.16 -4.64
CA GLU A 499 8.46 -26.43 -4.20
C GLU A 499 8.39 -26.59 -2.69
N GLU A 500 8.66 -25.53 -1.93
CA GLU A 500 8.54 -25.50 -0.47
C GLU A 500 7.11 -25.79 -0.02
N ILE A 501 6.10 -25.25 -0.70
CA ILE A 501 4.68 -25.58 -0.48
C ILE A 501 4.42 -27.07 -0.69
N GLY A 502 5.01 -27.67 -1.73
CA GLY A 502 4.92 -29.10 -2.01
C GLY A 502 5.46 -29.95 -0.86
N LYS A 503 6.62 -29.58 -0.33
CA LYS A 503 7.25 -30.23 0.84
C LYS A 503 6.43 -30.02 2.11
N ALA A 504 5.97 -28.80 2.37
CA ALA A 504 5.18 -28.48 3.57
C ALA A 504 3.83 -29.21 3.63
N LYS A 505 3.20 -29.44 2.46
CA LYS A 505 2.01 -30.30 2.34
C LYS A 505 2.33 -31.77 2.65
N ALA A 506 3.51 -32.26 2.26
CA ALA A 506 3.94 -33.64 2.47
C ALA A 506 4.36 -33.91 3.93
N GLU A 507 5.00 -32.94 4.59
CA GLU A 507 5.66 -33.14 5.88
C GLU A 507 4.80 -32.76 7.11
N ARG A 508 3.59 -32.18 6.92
CA ARG A 508 2.85 -31.47 8.00
C ARG A 508 3.78 -30.50 8.77
N SER A 509 4.77 -29.94 8.09
CA SER A 509 5.79 -29.09 8.72
C SER A 509 5.13 -27.84 9.30
N SER A 510 5.41 -27.58 10.57
CA SER A 510 4.62 -26.68 11.41
C SER A 510 4.81 -25.20 11.06
N ILE A 511 3.79 -24.41 11.41
CA ILE A 511 3.75 -22.94 11.43
C ILE A 511 5.01 -22.34 12.12
N ASP A 512 5.77 -23.13 12.89
CA ASP A 512 6.93 -22.71 13.67
C ASP A 512 8.05 -22.08 12.82
N ASN A 513 8.17 -22.42 11.53
CA ASN A 513 9.13 -21.77 10.62
C ASN A 513 8.79 -20.28 10.37
N CYS A 514 7.55 -19.84 10.59
CA CYS A 514 7.15 -18.44 10.43
C CYS A 514 7.68 -17.54 11.55
N PHE A 515 7.99 -18.11 12.72
CA PHE A 515 8.33 -17.37 13.94
C PHE A 515 9.83 -17.41 14.22
N GLN A 516 10.63 -16.97 13.25
CA GLN A 516 12.06 -16.75 13.43
C GLN A 516 12.37 -15.26 13.69
N ILE A 517 11.77 -14.67 14.73
CA ILE A 517 12.39 -13.51 15.34
C ILE A 517 13.53 -14.06 16.19
N SER A 518 14.77 -13.69 15.88
CA SER A 518 15.92 -14.12 16.67
C SER A 518 15.62 -13.84 18.15
N ARG A 519 15.85 -14.83 19.02
CA ARG A 519 15.63 -14.79 20.48
C ARG A 519 16.41 -13.68 21.23
N LYS A 520 16.89 -12.63 20.56
CA LYS A 520 17.75 -11.60 21.13
C LYS A 520 17.04 -10.46 21.85
N GLU A 521 15.71 -10.30 21.79
CA GLU A 521 15.06 -9.11 22.38
C GLU A 521 13.81 -9.38 23.25
N ASN A 522 13.56 -10.61 23.72
CA ASN A 522 12.64 -10.79 24.85
C ASN A 522 13.28 -10.47 26.22
N SER A 523 14.52 -9.98 26.22
CA SER A 523 15.20 -9.51 27.42
C SER A 523 15.99 -8.24 27.09
N ASN A 524 15.53 -7.11 27.67
CA ASN A 524 16.29 -5.91 28.05
C ASN A 524 15.97 -4.58 27.32
N HIS A 525 15.39 -3.66 28.13
CA HIS A 525 15.42 -2.18 28.10
C HIS A 525 14.67 -1.47 26.95
N VAL A 526 13.59 -0.71 27.16
CA VAL A 526 13.46 0.59 27.85
C VAL A 526 14.70 1.46 27.68
N ASP A 527 14.75 2.18 26.55
CA ASP A 527 15.13 3.59 26.45
C ASP A 527 14.55 4.22 25.17
#